data_AF-A0A2S5EIN8-F1
#
_entry.id   AF-A0A2S5EIN8-F1
#
_cell.length_a   1.000
_cell.length_b   1.000
_cell.length_c   1.000
_cell.angle_alpha   90.00
_cell.angle_beta   90.00
_cell.angle_gamma   90.00
#
_symmetry.space_group_name_H-M   'P 1'
#
loop_
_entity.id
_entity.type
_entity.pdbx_description
1 polymer ?
#
loop_
_entity_poly.entity_id
_entity_poly.type
_entity_poly.pdbx_seq_one_letter_code
_entity_poly.pdbx_strand_id
1 'polypeptide(L)'
;MKKTKFNEGFTVVEVLIVLGIISILASIAIPSVTGLINQAKATKIVTEMQNVQVAVMNYGIYNPDLKGLEMEDLLSDGYLTSQPENIEIDSTNPLEIRIEYNGTTLSATELKKINNNILIDNDTAYLVVKY
;
A
#
# COMPACT_ATOMS: atom_id res chain seq x y z
N MET A 1 -0.36 -51.87 -47.32
CA MET A 1 0.35 -51.94 -46.02
C MET A 1 0.06 -50.65 -45.26
N LYS A 2 -0.61 -50.73 -44.10
CA LYS A 2 -1.05 -49.56 -43.32
C LYS A 2 -0.02 -49.30 -42.22
N LYS A 3 0.78 -48.23 -42.35
CA LYS A 3 1.76 -47.82 -41.32
C LYS A 3 0.99 -47.33 -40.09
N THR A 4 1.03 -48.09 -38.99
CA THR A 4 0.54 -47.63 -37.69
C THR A 4 1.55 -46.64 -37.13
N LYS A 5 1.14 -45.37 -36.99
CA LYS A 5 1.94 -44.37 -36.27
C LYS A 5 1.96 -44.77 -34.79
N PHE A 6 3.14 -44.95 -34.22
CA PHE A 6 3.29 -45.02 -32.77
C PHE A 6 2.93 -43.65 -32.20
N ASN A 7 1.92 -43.60 -31.33
CA ASN A 7 1.64 -42.42 -30.54
C ASN A 7 2.65 -42.41 -29.40
N GLU A 8 3.70 -41.61 -29.54
CA GLU A 8 4.70 -41.37 -28.50
C GLU A 8 4.00 -40.61 -27.36
N GLY A 9 3.80 -41.29 -26.23
CA GLY A 9 3.26 -40.72 -25.00
C GLY A 9 4.38 -40.27 -24.07
N PHE A 10 4.10 -39.23 -23.29
CA PHE A 10 5.01 -38.69 -22.27
C PHE A 10 5.27 -39.73 -21.17
N THR A 11 6.52 -39.92 -20.77
CA THR A 11 6.84 -40.87 -19.70
C THR A 11 6.57 -40.26 -18.32
N VAL A 12 6.24 -41.10 -17.34
CA VAL A 12 6.07 -40.65 -15.94
C VAL A 12 7.35 -39.99 -15.42
N VAL A 13 8.51 -40.53 -15.81
CA VAL A 13 9.83 -40.00 -15.40
C VAL A 13 10.03 -38.58 -15.92
N GLU A 14 9.64 -38.28 -17.16
CA GLU A 14 9.73 -36.91 -17.69
C GLU A 14 8.85 -35.93 -16.91
N VAL A 15 7.62 -36.31 -16.56
CA VAL A 15 6.76 -35.45 -15.73
C VAL A 15 7.39 -35.22 -14.35
N LEU A 16 7.97 -36.25 -13.74
CA LEU A 16 8.62 -36.14 -12.43
C LEU A 16 9.84 -35.22 -12.45
N ILE A 17 10.69 -35.31 -13.48
CA ILE A 17 11.86 -34.42 -13.62
C ILE A 17 11.40 -32.97 -13.83
N VAL A 18 10.39 -32.74 -14.68
CA VAL A 18 9.86 -31.40 -14.94
C VAL A 18 9.26 -30.78 -13.68
N LEU A 19 8.42 -31.51 -12.94
CA LEU A 19 7.87 -31.05 -11.67
C LEU A 19 8.97 -30.82 -10.62
N GLY A 20 10.03 -31.63 -10.63
CA GLY A 20 11.22 -31.43 -9.80
C GLY A 20 11.88 -30.08 -10.06
N ILE A 21 12.15 -29.74 -11.32
CA ILE A 21 12.77 -28.45 -11.69
C ILE A 21 11.83 -27.28 -11.38
N ILE A 22 10.54 -27.38 -11.72
CA ILE A 22 9.54 -26.33 -11.44
C ILE A 22 9.42 -26.08 -9.93
N SER A 23 9.44 -27.11 -9.10
CA SER A 23 9.33 -26.95 -7.63
C SER A 23 10.54 -26.23 -7.02
N ILE A 24 11.75 -26.51 -7.50
CA ILE A 24 12.96 -25.79 -7.08
C ILE A 24 12.87 -24.31 -7.48
N LEU A 25 12.51 -24.02 -8.74
CA LEU A 25 12.38 -22.64 -9.23
C LEU A 25 11.28 -21.88 -8.48
N ALA A 26 10.12 -22.49 -8.29
CA ALA A 26 8.99 -21.89 -7.58
C ALA A 26 9.34 -21.56 -6.13
N SER A 27 10.07 -22.45 -5.45
CA SER A 27 10.47 -22.25 -4.05
C SER A 27 11.34 -21.01 -3.84
N ILE A 28 12.17 -20.66 -4.82
CA ILE A 28 13.03 -19.47 -4.78
C ILE A 28 12.28 -18.22 -5.26
N ALA A 29 11.42 -18.36 -6.27
CA ALA A 29 10.74 -17.23 -6.91
C ALA A 29 9.60 -16.64 -6.06
N ILE A 30 8.77 -17.47 -5.41
CA ILE A 30 7.57 -17.04 -4.68
C ILE A 30 7.88 -15.99 -3.57
N PRO A 31 8.81 -16.21 -2.63
CA PRO A 31 9.04 -15.25 -1.54
C PRO A 31 9.54 -13.87 -2.03
N SER A 32 10.29 -13.84 -3.13
CA SER A 32 10.78 -12.60 -3.74
C SER A 32 9.62 -11.73 -4.27
N VAL A 33 8.67 -12.35 -4.97
CA VAL A 33 7.52 -11.65 -5.56
C VAL A 33 6.59 -11.09 -4.49
N THR A 34 6.33 -11.84 -3.41
CA THR A 34 5.45 -11.37 -2.32
C THR A 34 6.03 -10.16 -1.59
N GLY A 35 7.35 -10.12 -1.36
CA GLY A 35 8.01 -8.98 -0.72
C GLY A 35 7.89 -7.69 -1.55
N LEU A 36 8.07 -7.79 -2.87
CA LEU A 36 7.93 -6.66 -3.79
C LEU A 36 6.49 -6.12 -3.84
N ILE A 37 5.50 -7.02 -3.83
CA ILE A 37 4.08 -6.62 -3.79
C ILE A 37 3.76 -5.85 -2.50
N ASN A 38 4.25 -6.33 -1.35
CA ASN A 38 4.03 -5.65 -0.07
C ASN A 38 4.71 -4.28 -0.04
N GLN A 39 5.94 -4.17 -0.55
CA GLN A 39 6.62 -2.89 -0.68
C GLN A 39 5.86 -1.92 -1.59
N ALA A 40 5.36 -2.39 -2.74
CA ALA A 40 4.57 -1.56 -3.65
C ALA A 40 3.27 -1.06 -3.00
N LYS A 41 2.57 -1.93 -2.24
CA LYS A 41 1.39 -1.55 -1.45
C LYS A 41 1.73 -0.52 -0.37
N ALA A 42 2.83 -0.71 0.36
CA ALA A 42 3.29 0.23 1.37
C ALA A 42 3.59 1.61 0.74
N THR A 43 4.31 1.63 -0.39
CA THR A 43 4.58 2.87 -1.14
C THR A 43 3.31 3.55 -1.61
N LYS A 44 2.32 2.79 -2.10
CA LYS A 44 1.02 3.35 -2.50
C LYS A 44 0.35 4.07 -1.32
N ILE A 45 0.19 3.40 -0.18
CA ILE A 45 -0.45 3.97 1.01
C ILE A 45 0.29 5.22 1.50
N VAL A 46 1.63 5.15 1.60
CA VAL A 46 2.44 6.31 2.00
C VAL A 46 2.26 7.49 1.04
N THR A 47 2.19 7.23 -0.26
CA THR A 47 1.95 8.28 -1.27
C THR A 47 0.56 8.89 -1.10
N GLU A 48 -0.47 8.08 -0.84
CA GLU A 48 -1.83 8.56 -0.57
C GLU A 48 -1.88 9.41 0.70
N MET A 49 -1.23 9.00 1.79
CA MET A 49 -1.12 9.81 3.00
C MET A 49 -0.41 11.15 2.74
N GLN A 50 0.65 11.15 1.92
CA GLN A 50 1.36 12.38 1.54
C GLN A 50 0.50 13.30 0.66
N ASN A 51 -0.31 12.75 -0.23
CA ASN A 51 -1.24 13.54 -1.04
C ASN A 51 -2.28 14.24 -0.14
N VAL A 52 -2.82 13.53 0.85
CA VAL A 52 -3.71 14.13 1.85
C VAL A 52 -2.96 15.19 2.68
N GLN A 53 -1.72 14.91 3.10
CA GLN A 53 -0.90 15.89 3.81
C GLN A 53 -0.73 17.19 3.02
N VAL A 54 -0.44 17.08 1.71
CA VAL A 54 -0.32 18.24 0.81
C VAL A 54 -1.65 18.96 0.64
N ALA A 55 -2.76 18.23 0.53
CA ALA A 55 -4.10 18.82 0.45
C ALA A 55 -4.42 19.65 1.71
N VAL A 56 -4.17 19.09 2.90
CA VAL A 56 -4.36 19.80 4.18
C VAL A 56 -3.47 21.04 4.26
N MET A 57 -2.18 20.94 3.89
CA MET A 57 -1.28 22.08 3.88
C MET A 57 -1.76 23.19 2.93
N ASN A 58 -2.23 22.83 1.74
CA ASN A 58 -2.73 23.80 0.76
C ASN A 58 -4.03 24.47 1.23
N TYR A 59 -4.94 23.70 1.83
CA TYR A 59 -6.16 24.24 2.44
C TYR A 59 -5.82 25.23 3.57
N GLY A 60 -4.81 24.93 4.39
CA GLY A 60 -4.33 25.78 5.47
C GLY A 60 -3.68 27.10 5.05
N ILE A 61 -3.30 27.26 3.78
CA ILE A 61 -2.81 28.55 3.25
C ILE A 61 -3.94 29.59 3.25
N TYR A 62 -5.16 29.17 2.95
CA TYR A 62 -6.32 30.04 2.84
C TYR A 62 -7.21 30.02 4.09
N ASN A 63 -7.11 28.96 4.89
CA ASN A 63 -7.89 28.75 6.10
C ASN A 63 -6.94 28.61 7.31
N PRO A 64 -6.75 29.68 8.11
CA PRO A 64 -5.76 29.68 9.19
C PRO A 64 -6.18 28.85 10.42
N ASP A 65 -7.47 28.51 10.55
CA ASP A 65 -7.96 27.61 11.59
C ASP A 65 -8.41 26.30 10.93
N LEU A 66 -7.68 25.22 11.19
CA LEU A 66 -7.97 23.88 10.65
C LEU A 66 -8.78 23.02 11.64
N LYS A 67 -9.28 23.60 12.73
CA LYS A 67 -10.12 22.87 13.68
C LYS A 67 -11.40 22.36 13.03
N GLY A 68 -11.67 21.08 13.22
CA GLY A 68 -12.85 20.43 12.64
C GLY A 68 -12.76 20.29 11.13
N LEU A 69 -11.56 20.38 10.56
CA LEU A 69 -11.33 20.00 9.16
C LEU A 69 -11.69 18.52 8.99
N GLU A 70 -12.61 18.25 8.08
CA GLU A 70 -13.01 16.92 7.69
C GLU A 70 -12.47 16.57 6.30
N MET A 71 -12.40 15.27 6.01
CA MET A 71 -11.99 14.77 4.69
C MET A 71 -12.87 15.33 3.56
N GLU A 72 -14.16 15.56 3.84
CA GLU A 72 -15.15 16.06 2.89
C GLU A 72 -14.87 17.49 2.44
N ASP A 73 -14.34 18.34 3.32
CA ASP A 73 -14.01 19.73 2.98
C ASP A 73 -12.93 19.78 1.89
N LEU A 74 -11.93 18.88 1.99
CA LEU A 74 -10.85 18.77 1.01
C LEU A 74 -11.35 18.24 -0.34
N LEU A 75 -12.42 17.45 -0.36
CA LEU A 75 -13.04 16.94 -1.60
C LEU A 75 -13.92 18.01 -2.25
N SER A 76 -14.77 18.67 -1.45
CA SER A 76 -15.68 19.73 -1.91
C SER A 76 -14.90 20.91 -2.50
N ASP A 77 -13.81 21.31 -1.85
CA ASP A 77 -13.00 22.45 -2.29
C ASP A 77 -11.96 22.07 -3.37
N GLY A 78 -11.93 20.80 -3.78
CA GLY A 78 -11.12 20.33 -4.92
C GLY A 78 -9.63 20.13 -4.61
N TYR A 79 -9.23 20.08 -3.35
CA TYR A 79 -7.86 19.72 -2.94
C TYR A 79 -7.59 18.23 -3.10
N LEU A 80 -8.65 17.40 -3.07
CA LEU A 80 -8.61 15.97 -3.35
C LEU A 80 -9.66 15.58 -4.38
N THR A 81 -9.34 14.57 -5.18
CA THR A 81 -10.24 14.06 -6.24
C THR A 81 -11.04 12.84 -5.78
N SER A 82 -10.58 12.16 -4.73
CA SER A 82 -11.24 10.99 -4.15
C SER A 82 -10.70 10.76 -2.74
N GLN A 83 -11.53 10.17 -1.87
CA GLN A 83 -11.06 9.72 -0.56
C GLN A 83 -10.20 8.46 -0.71
N PRO A 84 -8.94 8.47 -0.24
CA PRO A 84 -8.10 7.29 -0.22
C PRO A 84 -8.58 6.26 0.82
N GLU A 85 -8.27 4.98 0.59
CA GLU A 85 -8.78 3.88 1.40
C GLU A 85 -8.04 3.79 2.75
N ASN A 86 -8.79 3.63 3.84
CA ASN A 86 -8.27 3.49 5.21
C ASN A 86 -7.37 4.65 5.68
N ILE A 87 -7.52 5.84 5.09
CA ILE A 87 -6.83 7.06 5.50
C ILE A 87 -7.88 8.04 6.03
N GLU A 88 -7.66 8.53 7.23
CA GLU A 88 -8.55 9.44 7.94
C GLU A 88 -7.77 10.67 8.43
N ILE A 89 -8.51 11.76 8.66
CA ILE A 89 -7.97 13.00 9.20
C ILE A 89 -8.49 13.13 10.63
N ASP A 90 -7.57 13.25 11.59
CA ASP A 90 -7.88 13.62 12.96
C ASP A 90 -7.47 15.09 13.19
N SER A 91 -8.48 15.92 13.42
CA SER A 91 -8.38 17.36 13.70
C SER A 91 -8.65 17.71 15.17
N THR A 92 -8.68 16.70 16.07
CA THR A 92 -8.96 16.90 17.51
C THR A 92 -7.91 17.76 18.20
N ASN A 93 -6.67 17.77 17.72
CA ASN A 93 -5.62 18.60 18.28
C ASN A 93 -5.68 20.03 17.71
N PRO A 94 -5.74 21.07 18.57
CA PRO A 94 -5.85 22.45 18.11
C PRO A 94 -4.60 23.02 17.41
N LEU A 95 -3.49 22.29 17.37
CA LEU A 95 -2.21 22.75 16.80
C LEU A 95 -1.63 21.81 15.73
N GLU A 96 -2.29 20.69 15.48
CA GLU A 96 -1.85 19.73 14.47
C GLU A 96 -3.03 18.94 13.90
N ILE A 97 -2.92 18.61 12.62
CA ILE A 97 -3.77 17.65 11.93
C ILE A 97 -2.99 16.36 11.76
N ARG A 98 -3.59 15.24 12.16
CA ARG A 98 -3.02 13.91 11.95
C ARG A 98 -3.69 13.26 10.74
N ILE A 99 -2.88 12.76 9.82
CA ILE A 99 -3.34 11.92 8.71
C ILE A 99 -3.02 10.49 9.11
N GLU A 100 -4.03 9.74 9.53
CA GLU A 100 -3.89 8.41 10.11
C GLU A 100 -4.21 7.32 9.09
N TYR A 101 -3.45 6.23 9.12
CA TYR A 101 -3.77 5.03 8.38
C TYR A 101 -4.32 3.97 9.33
N ASN A 102 -5.61 3.65 9.16
CA ASN A 102 -6.37 2.72 9.99
C ASN A 102 -6.52 1.31 9.38
N GLY A 103 -5.77 1.02 8.32
CA GLY A 103 -5.85 -0.27 7.63
C GLY A 103 -5.07 -1.37 8.35
N THR A 104 -5.57 -2.60 8.29
CA THR A 104 -4.95 -3.78 8.94
C THR A 104 -3.97 -4.55 8.05
N THR A 105 -3.83 -4.13 6.79
CA THR A 105 -3.11 -4.92 5.77
C THR A 105 -1.58 -4.80 5.83
N LEU A 106 -1.06 -3.72 6.41
CA LEU A 106 0.36 -3.43 6.55
C LEU A 106 0.58 -2.78 7.91
N SER A 107 1.65 -3.16 8.60
CA SER A 107 1.98 -2.59 9.91
C SER A 107 2.50 -1.15 9.79
N ALA A 108 2.30 -0.33 10.83
CA ALA A 108 2.83 1.02 10.86
C ALA A 108 4.37 1.06 10.74
N THR A 109 5.03 0.01 11.23
CA THR A 109 6.48 -0.16 11.11
C THR A 109 6.91 -0.35 9.65
N GLU A 110 6.13 -1.05 8.82
CA GLU A 110 6.42 -1.22 7.40
C GLU A 110 6.26 0.09 6.62
N LEU A 111 5.23 0.88 6.94
CA LEU A 111 5.03 2.20 6.32
C LEU A 111 6.17 3.15 6.69
N LYS A 112 6.62 3.14 7.94
CA LYS A 112 7.75 3.96 8.40
C LYS A 112 9.07 3.64 7.69
N LYS A 113 9.29 2.38 7.26
CA LYS A 113 10.46 2.02 6.45
C LYS A 113 10.46 2.70 5.07
N ILE A 114 9.28 3.04 4.54
CA ILE A 114 9.15 3.75 3.27
C ILE A 114 9.34 5.25 3.46
N ASN A 115 8.76 5.81 4.53
CA ASN A 115 8.88 7.23 4.83
C ASN A 115 9.15 7.47 6.32
N ASN A 116 10.34 7.99 6.61
CA ASN A 116 10.81 8.26 7.97
C ASN A 116 10.03 9.35 8.71
N ASN A 117 9.24 10.17 7.99
CA ASN A 117 8.41 11.22 8.60
C ASN A 117 7.12 10.65 9.21
N ILE A 118 6.81 9.38 8.95
CA ILE A 118 5.66 8.70 9.55
C ILE A 118 5.96 8.44 11.04
N LEU A 119 5.04 8.91 11.87
CA LEU A 119 4.99 8.65 13.29
C LEU A 119 4.07 7.46 13.57
N ILE A 120 4.27 6.83 14.72
CA ILE A 120 3.52 5.64 15.12
C ILE A 120 3.00 5.86 16.53
N ASP A 121 1.70 5.62 16.72
CA ASP A 121 1.06 5.61 18.02
C ASP A 121 0.13 4.40 18.08
N ASN A 122 0.30 3.53 19.08
CA ASN A 122 -0.46 2.28 19.26
C ASN A 122 -0.61 1.42 17.98
N ASP A 123 0.46 1.34 17.16
CA ASP A 123 0.50 0.64 15.87
C ASP A 123 -0.30 1.29 14.72
N THR A 124 -0.83 2.50 14.92
CA THR A 124 -1.38 3.37 13.89
C THR A 124 -0.27 4.25 13.31
N ALA A 125 -0.10 4.23 11.99
CA ALA A 125 0.82 5.12 11.29
C ALA A 125 0.15 6.45 10.99
N TYR A 126 0.83 7.56 11.27
CA TYR A 126 0.29 8.88 10.96
C TYR A 126 1.35 9.87 10.47
N LEU A 127 0.92 10.80 9.61
CA LEU A 127 1.65 12.00 9.25
C LEU A 127 1.04 13.20 9.97
N VAL A 128 1.84 14.25 10.18
CA VAL A 128 1.41 15.44 10.89
C VAL A 128 1.53 16.67 10.01
N VAL A 129 0.52 17.53 10.03
CA VAL A 129 0.57 18.91 9.54
C VAL A 129 0.36 19.84 10.71
N LYS A 130 1.31 20.75 10.95
CA LYS A 130 1.21 21.77 12.00
C LYS A 130 0.75 23.08 11.37
N TYR A 131 -0.12 23.81 12.06
CA TYR A 131 -0.65 25.11 11.63
C TYR A 131 -0.63 26.10 12.79
#